data_AF-A0A1G7Y631-F1
#
_entry.id   AF-A0A1G7Y631-F1
#
_cell.length_a   1.000
_cell.length_b   1.000
_cell.length_c   1.000
_cell.angle_alpha   90.00
_cell.angle_beta   90.00
_cell.angle_gamma   90.00
#
_symmetry.space_group_name_H-M   'P 1'
#
loop_
_entity.id
_entity.type
_entity.pdbx_description
1 polymer ?
#
loop_
_entity_poly.entity_id
_entity_poly.type
_entity_poly.pdbx_seq_one_letter_code
_entity_poly.pdbx_strand_id
1 'polypeptide(L)'
;MSVIFGTTNTDGTGSASNLTAENGNAFDLDNLEIDHSSPYEQVGSLEIDDVILKYTNDHYGYATTYITNNGEWNADGAKELLIEYTGPDSDTALIMESRDTIRIDNFVDVNIHLEGSMPYEETYGASEELWLEIIDAKRADIDATDFDAQTVIRIATKSNGEHGEWSNMFNIQGSDTHHDEVQFEGSSYTEFNVSLNGGSDRFTSMLAPKESADQIRFVDGGEGNDEITIYGNSSDIEFVNFENVSLASGSSFTLNEEVLQNNADGLKISTYQDSMDISFSDDYDSITAKQQYDENGDETGYLDVTVSYDDADYHLVVQDTGQEWNL
;
A
#
# COMPACT_ATOMS: atom_id res chain seq x y z
N MET A 1 17.46 2.71 13.10
CA MET A 1 16.15 3.40 12.98
C MET A 1 16.06 4.59 13.94
N SER A 2 15.58 5.74 13.48
CA SER A 2 15.23 6.92 14.29
C SER A 2 13.70 7.04 14.36
N VAL A 3 13.16 7.41 15.52
CA VAL A 3 11.72 7.65 15.72
C VAL A 3 11.52 8.98 16.42
N ILE A 4 10.89 9.94 15.73
CA ILE A 4 10.71 11.31 16.20
C ILE A 4 9.23 11.68 16.08
N PHE A 5 8.66 12.27 17.12
CA PHE A 5 7.29 12.76 17.06
C PHE A 5 7.19 14.25 17.37
N GLY A 6 6.19 14.91 16.78
CA GLY A 6 5.98 16.35 16.85
C GLY A 6 4.57 16.73 17.22
N THR A 7 4.41 17.95 17.71
CA THR A 7 3.12 18.51 18.15
C THR A 7 2.65 19.66 17.26
N THR A 8 3.26 19.88 16.08
CA THR A 8 2.98 21.06 15.27
C THR A 8 1.74 20.90 14.39
N ASN A 9 1.30 19.68 14.13
CA ASN A 9 0.11 19.40 13.31
C ASN A 9 -1.19 19.28 14.12
N THR A 10 -1.55 20.29 14.91
CA THR A 10 -2.82 20.28 15.67
C THR A 10 -4.03 20.65 14.81
N ASP A 11 -3.84 21.30 13.67
CA ASP A 11 -4.90 21.82 12.80
C ASP A 11 -4.83 21.30 11.34
N GLY A 12 -4.05 20.25 11.09
CA GLY A 12 -3.92 19.64 9.77
C GLY A 12 -2.99 20.40 8.81
N THR A 13 -2.29 21.46 9.26
CA THR A 13 -1.35 22.26 8.44
C THR A 13 0.13 21.97 8.72
N GLY A 14 0.44 21.22 9.78
CA GLY A 14 1.80 20.73 10.06
C GLY A 14 2.22 19.61 9.10
N SER A 15 3.51 19.28 9.10
CA SER A 15 4.07 18.19 8.28
C SER A 15 5.12 17.42 9.04
N ALA A 16 4.93 16.09 9.14
CA ALA A 16 5.91 15.16 9.71
C ALA A 16 7.25 15.18 8.94
N SER A 17 7.23 15.55 7.66
CA SER A 17 8.43 15.65 6.80
C SER A 17 9.48 16.68 7.27
N ASN A 18 9.12 17.59 8.18
CA ASN A 18 10.03 18.61 8.71
C ASN A 18 10.50 18.29 10.13
N LEU A 19 10.12 17.13 10.68
CA LEU A 19 10.58 16.72 12.00
C LEU A 19 12.07 16.42 11.98
N THR A 20 12.71 16.80 13.07
CA THR A 20 14.12 16.61 13.38
C THR A 20 14.24 16.46 14.88
N ALA A 21 15.40 16.00 15.36
CA ALA A 21 15.66 15.96 16.80
C ALA A 21 15.68 17.37 17.45
N GLU A 22 15.78 18.45 16.67
CA GLU A 22 15.80 19.84 17.19
C GLU A 22 14.40 20.43 17.41
N ASN A 23 13.39 19.95 16.66
CA ASN A 23 12.02 20.48 16.70
C ASN A 23 10.96 19.44 17.08
N GLY A 24 11.34 18.18 17.30
CA GLY A 24 10.49 17.11 17.81
C GLY A 24 11.05 16.45 19.07
N ASN A 25 10.36 15.42 19.53
CA ASN A 25 10.82 14.54 20.61
C ASN A 25 11.28 13.22 19.98
N ALA A 26 12.57 12.93 20.08
CA ALA A 26 13.13 11.66 19.61
C ALA A 26 13.11 10.63 20.74
N PHE A 27 12.76 9.38 20.42
CA PHE A 27 13.01 8.27 21.33
C PHE A 27 14.52 8.01 21.42
N ASP A 28 15.06 8.04 22.64
CA ASP A 28 16.41 7.57 22.90
C ASP A 28 16.39 6.04 23.02
N LEU A 29 16.47 5.40 21.86
CA LEU A 29 16.37 3.94 21.73
C LEU A 29 17.50 3.20 22.44
N ASP A 30 18.63 3.84 22.75
CA ASP A 30 19.69 3.24 23.59
C ASP A 30 19.20 2.94 25.02
N ASN A 31 18.14 3.63 25.46
CA ASN A 31 17.50 3.39 26.75
C ASN A 31 16.37 2.35 26.68
N LEU A 32 16.12 1.74 25.52
CA LEU A 32 15.12 0.67 25.40
C LEU A 32 15.64 -0.60 26.09
N GLU A 33 15.25 -0.79 27.35
CA GLU A 33 15.56 -2.02 28.09
C GLU A 33 14.65 -3.17 27.62
N ILE A 34 15.27 -4.19 27.01
CA ILE A 34 14.57 -5.40 26.56
C ILE A 34 14.55 -6.42 27.70
N ASP A 35 13.35 -6.86 28.10
CA ASP A 35 13.16 -7.95 29.05
C ASP A 35 13.41 -9.30 28.38
N HIS A 36 14.51 -9.95 28.76
CA HIS A 36 14.88 -11.30 28.31
C HIS A 36 14.45 -12.40 29.30
N SER A 37 13.57 -12.09 30.27
CA SER A 37 13.14 -13.06 31.29
C SER A 37 12.31 -14.22 30.71
N SER A 38 11.60 -13.97 29.61
CA SER A 38 10.85 -14.98 28.86
C SER A 38 11.70 -15.53 27.71
N PRO A 39 11.87 -16.86 27.60
CA PRO A 39 12.58 -17.47 26.47
C PRO A 39 11.73 -17.51 25.19
N TYR A 40 10.46 -17.12 25.25
CA TYR A 40 9.51 -17.18 24.13
C TYR A 40 9.20 -15.82 23.52
N GLU A 41 9.42 -14.74 24.29
CA GLU A 41 9.04 -13.39 23.90
C GLU A 41 9.92 -12.40 24.66
N GLN A 42 10.59 -11.52 23.93
CA GLN A 42 11.35 -10.40 24.46
C GLN A 42 10.52 -9.14 24.29
N VAL A 43 10.47 -8.28 25.31
CA VAL A 43 9.63 -7.07 25.28
C VAL A 43 10.41 -5.89 25.80
N GLY A 44 10.38 -4.77 25.09
CA GLY A 44 10.89 -3.48 25.55
C GLY A 44 9.85 -2.39 25.36
N SER A 45 9.89 -1.33 26.16
CA SER A 45 9.03 -0.16 25.94
C SER A 45 9.67 1.14 26.42
N LEU A 46 9.44 2.21 25.67
CA LEU A 46 9.71 3.59 26.03
C LEU A 46 8.42 4.40 25.92
N GLU A 47 8.25 5.36 26.81
CA GLU A 47 7.09 6.25 26.84
C GLU A 47 7.56 7.68 27.03
N ILE A 48 7.09 8.58 26.17
CA ILE A 48 7.31 10.02 26.26
C ILE A 48 5.95 10.69 26.08
N ASP A 49 5.47 11.34 27.14
CA ASP A 49 4.12 11.90 27.24
C ASP A 49 3.06 10.84 26.89
N ASP A 50 2.20 11.09 25.89
CA ASP A 50 1.15 10.16 25.47
C ASP A 50 1.62 9.15 24.40
N VAL A 51 2.88 9.22 23.95
CA VAL A 51 3.41 8.35 22.89
C VAL A 51 4.20 7.19 23.50
N ILE A 52 3.82 5.98 23.13
CA ILE A 52 4.47 4.74 23.55
C ILE A 52 5.14 4.10 22.33
N LEU A 53 6.43 3.80 22.48
CA LEU A 53 7.15 2.86 21.63
C LEU A 53 7.28 1.54 22.37
N LYS A 54 6.78 0.44 21.80
CA LYS A 54 6.90 -0.91 22.36
C LYS A 54 7.50 -1.84 21.32
N TYR A 55 8.53 -2.57 21.71
CA TYR A 55 9.15 -3.61 20.91
C TYR A 55 8.75 -4.99 21.45
N THR A 56 8.49 -5.94 20.56
CA THR A 56 8.34 -7.35 20.88
C THR A 56 9.13 -8.19 19.89
N ASN A 57 9.81 -9.24 20.35
CA ASN A 57 10.43 -10.25 19.49
C ASN A 57 10.14 -11.65 20.04
N ASP A 58 9.54 -12.52 19.23
CA ASP A 58 9.25 -13.88 19.65
C ASP A 58 10.43 -14.86 19.43
N HIS A 59 10.34 -16.08 19.94
CA HIS A 59 11.43 -17.06 19.78
C HIS A 59 11.59 -17.60 18.35
N TYR A 60 10.73 -17.20 17.41
CA TYR A 60 10.86 -17.49 15.99
C TYR A 60 11.50 -16.32 15.20
N GLY A 61 11.83 -15.22 15.88
CA GLY A 61 12.45 -14.03 15.27
C GLY A 61 11.43 -13.06 14.65
N TYR A 62 10.14 -13.20 14.96
CA TYR A 62 9.15 -12.20 14.55
C TYR A 62 9.22 -11.01 15.48
N ALA A 63 9.79 -9.93 14.95
CA ALA A 63 9.83 -8.63 15.60
C ALA A 63 8.59 -7.79 15.26
N THR A 64 8.11 -7.03 16.24
CA THR A 64 7.12 -5.98 16.02
C THR A 64 7.46 -4.76 16.86
N THR A 65 7.57 -3.61 16.20
CA THR A 65 7.64 -2.30 16.83
C THR A 65 6.28 -1.60 16.75
N TYR A 66 5.66 -1.37 17.89
CA TYR A 66 4.44 -0.58 18.01
C TYR A 66 4.80 0.86 18.39
N ILE A 67 4.27 1.83 17.65
CA ILE A 67 4.35 3.26 17.96
C ILE A 67 2.92 3.78 18.06
N THR A 68 2.46 4.06 19.27
CA THR A 68 1.07 4.40 19.54
C THR A 68 0.97 5.73 20.26
N ASN A 69 0.11 6.60 19.75
CA ASN A 69 -0.29 7.82 20.45
C ASN A 69 -1.58 7.56 21.25
N ASN A 70 -1.52 7.61 22.57
CA ASN A 70 -2.70 7.45 23.44
C ASN A 70 -3.49 8.74 23.65
N GLY A 71 -2.99 9.86 23.13
CA GLY A 71 -3.66 11.15 23.22
C GLY A 71 -4.98 11.15 22.45
N GLU A 72 -5.93 11.97 22.90
CA GLU A 72 -7.17 12.18 22.13
C GLU A 72 -6.83 12.82 20.77
N TRP A 73 -7.48 12.33 19.73
CA TRP A 73 -7.19 12.71 18.34
C TRP A 73 -7.21 14.23 18.09
N ASN A 74 -8.18 14.95 18.67
CA ASN A 74 -8.34 16.41 18.52
C ASN A 74 -7.75 17.22 19.69
N ALA A 75 -7.05 16.57 20.63
CA ALA A 75 -6.38 17.29 21.72
C ALA A 75 -5.01 17.79 21.28
N ASP A 76 -4.54 18.85 21.93
CA ASP A 76 -3.14 19.29 21.84
C ASP A 76 -2.22 18.12 22.26
N GLY A 77 -1.17 17.83 21.49
CA GLY A 77 -0.27 16.70 21.78
C GLY A 77 0.52 16.28 20.55
N ALA A 78 1.15 15.10 20.62
CA ALA A 78 1.84 14.50 19.48
C ALA A 78 0.85 14.19 18.36
N LYS A 79 1.15 14.62 17.13
CA LYS A 79 0.31 14.44 15.94
C LYS A 79 1.10 14.06 14.70
N GLU A 80 2.39 14.34 14.68
CA GLU A 80 3.30 13.99 13.61
C GLU A 80 4.23 12.87 14.08
N LEU A 81 4.56 11.94 13.18
CA LEU A 81 5.55 10.89 13.41
C LEU A 81 6.50 10.83 12.21
N LEU A 82 7.80 10.84 12.47
CA LEU A 82 8.86 10.55 11.51
C LEU A 82 9.56 9.26 11.93
N ILE A 83 9.72 8.35 10.97
CA ILE A 83 10.54 7.15 11.09
C ILE A 83 11.60 7.18 9.99
N GLU A 84 12.87 7.07 10.37
CA GLU A 84 13.97 6.98 9.42
C GLU A 84 14.76 5.70 9.65
N TYR A 85 14.97 4.92 8.61
CA TYR A 85 15.87 3.77 8.59
C TYR A 85 16.93 3.98 7.50
N THR A 86 18.20 3.79 7.85
CA THR A 86 19.34 4.04 6.94
C THR A 86 20.29 2.85 6.88
N GLY A 87 19.77 1.64 7.07
CA GLY A 87 20.50 0.39 7.02
C GLY A 87 20.97 -0.17 8.36
N PRO A 88 21.60 -1.37 8.35
CA PRO A 88 21.96 -2.13 9.55
C PRO A 88 23.18 -1.57 10.30
N ASP A 89 24.00 -0.77 9.60
CA ASP A 89 25.16 -0.09 10.17
C ASP A 89 24.80 1.27 10.80
N SER A 90 23.52 1.63 10.86
CA SER A 90 23.10 2.88 11.51
C SER A 90 23.37 2.79 13.02
N ASP A 91 23.99 3.83 13.60
CA ASP A 91 24.24 3.97 15.05
C ASP A 91 22.94 4.12 15.89
N THR A 92 21.77 3.72 15.36
CA THR A 92 20.44 3.97 15.93
C THR A 92 19.67 2.66 16.18
N ALA A 93 20.05 1.98 17.26
CA ALA A 93 19.24 1.43 18.37
C ALA A 93 17.87 0.71 18.21
N LEU A 94 17.40 0.40 16.99
CA LEU A 94 16.52 -0.75 16.78
C LEU A 94 16.92 -1.40 15.46
N ILE A 95 17.53 -2.58 15.55
CA ILE A 95 17.89 -3.37 14.39
C ILE A 95 16.59 -4.00 13.91
N MET A 96 16.15 -3.62 12.71
CA MET A 96 15.08 -4.35 12.04
C MET A 96 15.57 -5.77 11.80
N GLU A 97 14.86 -6.76 12.33
CA GLU A 97 15.18 -8.17 12.12
C GLU A 97 14.50 -8.68 10.84
N SER A 98 14.89 -9.87 10.34
CA SER A 98 14.19 -10.48 9.21
C SER A 98 12.72 -10.69 9.57
N ARG A 99 11.79 -10.06 8.83
CA ARG A 99 10.33 -10.04 9.10
C ARG A 99 9.90 -9.14 10.27
N ASP A 100 10.40 -7.92 10.29
CA ASP A 100 9.93 -6.92 11.24
C ASP A 100 8.57 -6.34 10.81
N THR A 101 7.76 -5.97 11.80
CA THR A 101 6.52 -5.22 11.61
C THR A 101 6.60 -3.92 12.37
N ILE A 102 6.47 -2.79 11.67
CA ILE A 102 6.30 -1.48 12.29
C ILE A 102 4.82 -1.13 12.23
N ARG A 103 4.19 -1.03 13.40
CA ARG A 103 2.79 -0.65 13.53
C ARG A 103 2.65 0.72 14.16
N ILE A 104 2.02 1.62 13.43
CA ILE A 104 1.80 3.03 13.78
C ILE A 104 0.31 3.24 14.02
N ASP A 105 -0.06 3.83 15.16
CA ASP A 105 -1.45 4.02 15.54
C ASP A 105 -1.70 5.46 16.06
N ASN A 106 -2.76 6.08 15.53
CA ASN A 106 -3.34 7.33 16.03
C ASN A 106 -2.44 8.58 15.89
N PHE A 107 -1.73 8.71 14.77
CA PHE A 107 -1.03 9.93 14.35
C PHE A 107 -1.76 10.63 13.21
N VAL A 108 -1.80 11.97 13.19
CA VAL A 108 -2.44 12.71 12.08
C VAL A 108 -1.61 12.58 10.81
N ASP A 109 -0.30 12.72 10.94
CA ASP A 109 0.62 12.74 9.82
C ASP A 109 1.86 11.91 10.10
N VAL A 110 2.23 11.07 9.14
CA VAL A 110 3.27 10.07 9.27
C VAL A 110 4.25 10.23 8.11
N ASN A 111 5.54 10.35 8.39
CA ASN A 111 6.58 10.34 7.39
C ASN A 111 7.50 9.15 7.67
N ILE A 112 7.72 8.30 6.67
CA ILE A 112 8.57 7.11 6.77
C ILE A 112 9.57 7.17 5.63
N HIS A 113 10.84 7.13 5.99
CA HIS A 113 11.96 7.11 5.05
C HIS A 113 12.78 5.85 5.28
N LEU A 114 12.82 4.96 4.28
CA LEU A 114 13.54 3.70 4.33
C LEU A 114 14.65 3.70 3.29
N GLU A 115 15.88 3.50 3.76
CA GLU A 115 17.07 3.34 2.93
C GLU A 115 17.92 2.17 3.42
N GLY A 116 18.68 1.58 2.51
CA GLY A 116 19.60 0.47 2.81
C GLY A 116 18.90 -0.88 2.78
N SER A 117 19.50 -1.90 3.38
CA SER A 117 18.97 -3.28 3.33
C SER A 117 18.51 -3.77 4.69
N MET A 118 17.61 -4.74 4.73
CA MET A 118 17.38 -5.52 5.96
C MET A 118 18.57 -6.47 6.20
N PRO A 119 18.88 -6.82 7.46
CA PRO A 119 19.86 -7.85 7.75
C PRO A 119 19.33 -9.23 7.32
N TYR A 120 20.05 -9.87 6.40
CA TYR A 120 19.74 -11.23 5.94
C TYR A 120 20.02 -12.28 7.03
N GLU A 121 19.02 -13.09 7.38
CA GLU A 121 19.21 -14.29 8.21
C GLU A 121 19.17 -15.59 7.36
N GLU A 122 20.35 -16.11 7.00
CA GLU A 122 20.51 -17.40 6.32
C GLU A 122 19.79 -18.57 7.02
N THR A 123 19.69 -18.51 8.36
CA THR A 123 19.30 -19.65 9.20
C THR A 123 17.87 -20.11 8.94
N TYR A 124 16.97 -19.19 8.58
CA TYR A 124 15.54 -19.48 8.43
C TYR A 124 15.06 -19.44 6.98
N GLY A 125 15.92 -19.08 6.02
CA GLY A 125 15.52 -18.85 4.63
C GLY A 125 14.37 -17.84 4.52
N ALA A 126 14.33 -16.87 5.44
CA ALA A 126 13.31 -15.85 5.47
C ALA A 126 13.53 -14.87 4.31
N SER A 127 12.45 -14.48 3.64
CA SER A 127 12.44 -13.31 2.76
C SER A 127 12.72 -12.05 3.59
N GLU A 128 13.51 -11.14 3.03
CA GLU A 128 13.70 -9.78 3.53
C GLU A 128 12.42 -9.01 3.27
N GLU A 129 11.52 -9.03 4.25
CA GLU A 129 10.19 -8.43 4.17
C GLU A 129 9.96 -7.55 5.40
N LEU A 130 9.57 -6.30 5.17
CA LEU A 130 9.15 -5.34 6.18
C LEU A 130 7.65 -5.12 6.08
N TRP A 131 6.93 -5.25 7.20
CA TRP A 131 5.53 -4.86 7.28
C TRP A 131 5.39 -3.47 7.90
N LEU A 132 4.72 -2.56 7.20
CA LEU A 132 4.29 -1.26 7.72
C LEU A 132 2.76 -1.27 7.91
N GLU A 133 2.29 -1.25 9.15
CA GLU A 133 0.86 -1.12 9.45
C GLU A 133 0.56 0.31 9.95
N ILE A 134 -0.11 1.12 9.13
CA ILE A 134 -0.51 2.49 9.48
C ILE A 134 -2.00 2.53 9.74
N ILE A 135 -2.37 2.78 11.00
CA ILE A 135 -3.75 2.68 11.47
C ILE A 135 -4.19 4.03 12.02
N ASP A 136 -5.40 4.42 11.62
CA ASP A 136 -6.05 5.65 12.07
C ASP A 136 -5.21 6.91 11.79
N ALA A 137 -4.42 6.92 10.72
CA ALA A 137 -3.73 8.12 10.24
C ALA A 137 -4.57 8.96 9.27
N LYS A 138 -4.31 10.28 9.16
CA LYS A 138 -4.86 11.11 8.07
C LYS A 138 -3.97 11.09 6.86
N ARG A 139 -2.67 11.23 7.07
CA ARG A 139 -1.73 11.35 5.98
C ARG A 139 -0.53 10.49 6.26
N ALA A 140 0.04 9.96 5.18
CA ALA A 140 1.39 9.46 5.24
C ALA A 140 2.15 9.83 3.98
N ASP A 141 3.45 10.04 4.15
CA ASP A 141 4.44 10.07 3.08
C ASP A 141 5.44 8.95 3.37
N ILE A 142 5.47 7.94 2.52
CA ILE A 142 6.28 6.73 2.69
C ILE A 142 7.20 6.61 1.49
N ASP A 143 8.50 6.64 1.74
CA ASP A 143 9.53 6.48 0.73
C ASP A 143 10.36 5.22 1.03
N ALA A 144 10.24 4.22 0.15
CA ALA A 144 11.00 2.98 0.18
C ALA A 144 11.85 2.80 -1.10
N THR A 145 12.04 3.88 -1.89
CA THR A 145 12.71 3.82 -3.20
C THR A 145 14.12 3.22 -3.10
N ASP A 146 14.87 3.65 -2.07
CA ASP A 146 16.26 3.24 -1.81
C ASP A 146 16.36 2.06 -0.81
N PHE A 147 15.24 1.36 -0.55
CA PHE A 147 15.19 0.22 0.38
C PHE A 147 15.35 -1.12 -0.36
N ASP A 148 16.36 -1.89 0.04
CA ASP A 148 16.77 -3.17 -0.53
C ASP A 148 16.11 -4.32 0.28
N ALA A 149 14.77 -4.33 0.27
CA ALA A 149 13.92 -5.39 0.80
C ALA A 149 12.47 -5.20 0.32
N GLN A 150 11.68 -6.28 0.33
CA GLN A 150 10.24 -6.19 0.08
C GLN A 150 9.55 -5.40 1.19
N THR A 151 8.67 -4.48 0.81
CA THR A 151 7.87 -3.66 1.73
C THR A 151 6.38 -3.98 1.55
N VAL A 152 5.75 -4.39 2.64
CA VAL A 152 4.31 -4.63 2.71
C VAL A 152 3.65 -3.52 3.52
N ILE A 153 2.94 -2.63 2.86
CA ILE A 153 2.32 -1.44 3.43
C ILE A 153 0.82 -1.65 3.53
N ARG A 154 0.31 -1.64 4.76
CA ARG A 154 -1.12 -1.70 5.05
C ARG A 154 -1.59 -0.41 5.69
N ILE A 155 -2.53 0.26 5.05
CA ILE A 155 -3.15 1.50 5.54
C ILE A 155 -4.62 1.23 5.87
N ALA A 156 -4.97 1.37 7.14
CA ALA A 156 -6.33 1.25 7.63
C ALA A 156 -6.84 2.60 8.14
N THR A 157 -7.72 3.25 7.37
CA THR A 157 -8.22 4.59 7.71
C THR A 157 -9.59 4.55 8.38
N LYS A 158 -9.79 5.41 9.38
CA LYS A 158 -11.11 5.79 9.88
C LYS A 158 -11.40 7.26 9.54
N SER A 159 -12.61 7.50 9.02
CA SER A 159 -13.11 8.87 8.83
C SER A 159 -13.60 9.43 10.17
N ASN A 160 -13.17 10.66 10.51
CA ASN A 160 -13.36 11.25 11.84
C ASN A 160 -14.19 12.55 11.80
N GLY A 161 -15.26 12.62 11.00
CA GLY A 161 -16.20 13.74 11.07
C GLY A 161 -17.40 13.62 10.13
N GLU A 162 -18.55 14.20 10.51
CA GLU A 162 -19.81 14.22 9.74
C GLU A 162 -19.68 14.86 8.34
N HIS A 163 -18.55 15.52 8.04
CA HIS A 163 -18.38 16.35 6.84
C HIS A 163 -17.04 16.21 6.10
N GLY A 164 -16.19 15.23 6.39
CA GLY A 164 -14.97 15.02 5.59
C GLY A 164 -14.06 16.25 5.52
N GLU A 165 -13.98 17.04 6.60
CA GLU A 165 -13.33 18.37 6.56
C GLU A 165 -11.83 18.29 6.25
N TRP A 166 -11.18 17.15 6.51
CA TRP A 166 -9.82 16.84 6.05
C TRP A 166 -9.83 15.54 5.24
N SER A 167 -9.32 15.58 4.01
CA SER A 167 -9.09 14.36 3.24
C SER A 167 -7.93 13.57 3.83
N ASN A 168 -8.04 12.24 3.78
CA ASN A 168 -6.92 11.39 4.13
C ASN A 168 -6.06 11.26 2.87
N MET A 169 -4.80 11.71 2.86
CA MET A 169 -3.95 11.69 1.66
C MET A 169 -2.67 10.91 1.95
N PHE A 170 -2.41 9.88 1.15
CA PHE A 170 -1.23 9.02 1.30
C PHE A 170 -0.37 9.08 0.03
N ASN A 171 0.90 9.44 0.18
CA ASN A 171 1.89 9.35 -0.88
C ASN A 171 2.83 8.19 -0.56
N ILE A 172 3.02 7.29 -1.52
CA ILE A 172 3.83 6.08 -1.32
C ILE A 172 4.72 5.89 -2.54
N GLN A 173 6.00 5.69 -2.29
CA GLN A 173 6.99 5.28 -3.27
C GLN A 173 7.56 3.92 -2.84
N GLY A 174 7.32 2.89 -3.66
CA GLY A 174 7.89 1.56 -3.51
C GLY A 174 9.37 1.52 -3.88
N SER A 175 9.99 0.36 -3.75
CA SER A 175 11.38 0.10 -4.07
C SER A 175 11.59 -0.05 -5.59
N ASP A 176 12.81 0.23 -6.05
CA ASP A 176 13.16 0.04 -7.47
C ASP A 176 13.50 -1.43 -7.83
N THR A 177 13.55 -2.33 -6.85
CA THR A 177 14.22 -3.64 -7.01
C THR A 177 13.49 -4.84 -6.39
N HIS A 178 12.48 -4.61 -5.56
CA HIS A 178 11.77 -5.66 -4.83
C HIS A 178 10.30 -5.70 -5.19
N HIS A 179 9.63 -6.77 -4.77
CA HIS A 179 8.20 -6.94 -4.99
C HIS A 179 7.44 -6.34 -3.81
N ASP A 180 6.85 -5.18 -3.98
CA ASP A 180 6.15 -4.47 -2.92
C ASP A 180 4.65 -4.77 -2.91
N GLU A 181 4.03 -4.63 -1.74
CA GLU A 181 2.59 -4.77 -1.59
C GLU A 181 2.01 -3.57 -0.85
N VAL A 182 1.02 -2.92 -1.45
CA VAL A 182 0.31 -1.78 -0.85
C VAL A 182 -1.18 -2.11 -0.76
N GLN A 183 -1.71 -2.05 0.45
CA GLN A 183 -3.11 -2.33 0.74
C GLN A 183 -3.79 -1.16 1.45
N PHE A 184 -4.93 -0.73 0.91
CA PHE A 184 -5.81 0.25 1.53
C PHE A 184 -7.13 -0.36 2.01
N GLU A 185 -7.48 -0.09 3.27
CA GLU A 185 -8.77 -0.41 3.88
C GLU A 185 -9.38 0.84 4.51
N GLY A 186 -10.70 1.05 4.33
CA GLY A 186 -11.41 2.12 5.04
C GLY A 186 -12.35 2.98 4.19
N SER A 187 -12.25 4.30 4.38
CA SER A 187 -13.35 5.24 4.09
C SER A 187 -13.40 5.81 2.67
N SER A 188 -14.56 6.34 2.26
CA SER A 188 -14.79 7.06 0.99
C SER A 188 -13.93 8.32 0.82
N TYR A 189 -13.46 8.90 1.93
CA TYR A 189 -12.67 10.12 1.98
C TYR A 189 -11.16 9.92 1.82
N THR A 190 -10.72 8.68 1.55
CA THR A 190 -9.30 8.35 1.37
C THR A 190 -8.87 8.67 -0.05
N GLU A 191 -7.76 9.40 -0.15
CA GLU A 191 -7.01 9.75 -1.34
C GLU A 191 -5.62 9.14 -1.25
N PHE A 192 -5.05 8.78 -2.40
CA PHE A 192 -3.69 8.24 -2.46
C PHE A 192 -3.05 8.51 -3.81
N ASN A 193 -1.73 8.61 -3.79
CA ASN A 193 -0.84 8.64 -4.94
C ASN A 193 0.30 7.65 -4.69
N VAL A 194 0.28 6.54 -5.40
CA VAL A 194 1.21 5.42 -5.19
C VAL A 194 2.04 5.19 -6.45
N SER A 195 3.36 5.10 -6.29
CA SER A 195 4.30 4.64 -7.32
C SER A 195 4.96 3.38 -6.80
N LEU A 196 4.72 2.22 -7.42
CA LEU A 196 5.31 0.94 -7.00
C LEU A 196 6.73 0.74 -7.54
N ASN A 197 7.11 1.53 -8.55
CA ASN A 197 8.45 1.61 -9.12
C ASN A 197 8.90 0.33 -9.86
N GLY A 198 9.77 -0.50 -9.32
CA GLY A 198 10.36 -1.61 -10.06
C GLY A 198 10.18 -2.92 -9.32
N GLY A 199 9.57 -3.92 -9.94
CA GLY A 199 9.21 -5.12 -9.19
C GLY A 199 8.22 -6.04 -9.87
N SER A 200 7.36 -6.63 -9.07
CA SER A 200 6.23 -7.46 -9.50
C SER A 200 5.24 -7.32 -8.37
N ASP A 201 4.65 -6.14 -8.36
CA ASP A 201 4.11 -5.49 -7.20
C ASP A 201 2.62 -5.73 -7.11
N ARG A 202 2.08 -5.46 -5.94
CA ARG A 202 0.68 -5.72 -5.63
C ARG A 202 0.05 -4.50 -5.03
N PHE A 203 -1.01 -4.03 -5.67
CA PHE A 203 -1.89 -3.04 -5.09
C PHE A 203 -3.25 -3.64 -4.75
N THR A 204 -3.75 -3.42 -3.54
CA THR A 204 -5.09 -3.84 -3.14
C THR A 204 -5.88 -2.67 -2.57
N SER A 205 -7.08 -2.42 -3.12
CA SER A 205 -7.99 -1.41 -2.59
C SER A 205 -9.30 -2.03 -2.11
N MET A 206 -9.56 -1.87 -0.81
CA MET A 206 -10.80 -2.25 -0.11
C MET A 206 -11.53 -1.00 0.42
N LEU A 207 -11.47 0.10 -0.32
CA LEU A 207 -12.10 1.36 0.06
C LEU A 207 -13.56 1.42 -0.38
N ALA A 208 -14.37 2.14 0.39
CA ALA A 208 -15.69 2.57 -0.10
C ALA A 208 -15.55 3.48 -1.34
N PRO A 209 -16.61 3.59 -2.18
CA PRO A 209 -16.60 4.47 -3.33
C PRO A 209 -16.19 5.90 -2.98
N LYS A 210 -15.54 6.60 -3.91
CA LYS A 210 -15.10 7.98 -3.64
C LYS A 210 -16.28 8.87 -3.29
N GLU A 211 -16.11 9.73 -2.30
CA GLU A 211 -17.13 10.69 -1.90
C GLU A 211 -17.28 11.82 -2.94
N SER A 212 -16.16 12.24 -3.53
CA SER A 212 -16.11 13.31 -4.53
C SER A 212 -15.32 12.87 -5.76
N ALA A 213 -15.72 13.38 -6.93
CA ALA A 213 -14.99 13.18 -8.18
C ALA A 213 -13.62 13.88 -8.19
N ASP A 214 -13.42 14.88 -7.32
CA ASP A 214 -12.16 15.63 -7.21
C ASP A 214 -11.08 14.90 -6.38
N GLN A 215 -11.43 13.77 -5.76
CA GLN A 215 -10.48 12.97 -4.97
C GLN A 215 -9.49 12.24 -5.87
N ILE A 216 -8.21 12.28 -5.48
CA ILE A 216 -7.13 11.58 -6.17
C ILE A 216 -6.99 10.18 -5.58
N ARG A 217 -7.09 9.16 -6.42
CA ARG A 217 -6.84 7.75 -6.09
C ARG A 217 -6.07 7.16 -7.26
N PHE A 218 -4.76 7.37 -7.26
CA PHE A 218 -3.88 7.03 -8.37
C PHE A 218 -2.83 6.00 -7.94
N VAL A 219 -2.60 5.00 -8.78
CA VAL A 219 -1.52 4.03 -8.60
C VAL A 219 -0.79 3.75 -9.91
N ASP A 220 0.52 3.84 -9.89
CA ASP A 220 1.42 3.43 -10.97
C ASP A 220 2.11 2.12 -10.57
N GLY A 221 1.91 1.06 -11.36
CA GLY A 221 2.54 -0.25 -11.17
C GLY A 221 4.04 -0.25 -11.49
N GLY A 222 4.48 0.64 -12.38
CA GLY A 222 5.89 0.78 -12.74
C GLY A 222 6.43 -0.27 -13.72
N GLU A 223 7.68 -0.70 -13.54
CA GLU A 223 8.29 -1.77 -14.34
C GLU A 223 8.12 -3.12 -13.65
N GLY A 224 7.47 -4.09 -14.29
CA GLY A 224 7.25 -5.35 -13.59
C GLY A 224 6.28 -6.29 -14.26
N ASN A 225 5.80 -7.24 -13.46
CA ASN A 225 4.54 -7.91 -13.73
C ASN A 225 3.63 -7.64 -12.53
N ASP A 226 2.89 -6.54 -12.62
CA ASP A 226 2.20 -5.95 -11.48
C ASP A 226 0.74 -6.38 -11.46
N GLU A 227 0.16 -6.43 -10.26
CA GLU A 227 -1.22 -6.84 -10.03
C GLU A 227 -1.98 -5.82 -9.20
N ILE A 228 -3.14 -5.38 -9.70
CA ILE A 228 -4.10 -4.60 -8.94
C ILE A 228 -5.33 -5.44 -8.59
N THR A 229 -5.67 -5.51 -7.30
CA THR A 229 -6.91 -6.10 -6.80
C THR A 229 -7.89 -5.00 -6.37
N ILE A 230 -9.05 -4.97 -7.01
CA ILE A 230 -10.10 -3.96 -6.76
C ILE A 230 -11.31 -4.61 -6.11
N TYR A 231 -11.71 -4.06 -4.96
CA TYR A 231 -12.99 -4.34 -4.33
C TYR A 231 -13.94 -3.17 -4.59
N GLY A 232 -15.06 -3.40 -5.29
CA GLY A 232 -16.05 -2.37 -5.58
C GLY A 232 -16.00 -1.88 -7.03
N ASN A 233 -15.95 -0.56 -7.26
CA ASN A 233 -15.98 0.02 -8.60
C ASN A 233 -14.60 0.53 -9.01
N SER A 234 -14.08 0.08 -10.15
CA SER A 234 -12.76 0.50 -10.64
C SER A 234 -12.69 1.95 -11.08
N SER A 235 -13.81 2.60 -11.42
CA SER A 235 -13.79 4.03 -11.81
C SER A 235 -13.39 4.97 -10.66
N ASP A 236 -13.24 4.43 -9.46
CA ASP A 236 -12.78 5.15 -8.29
C ASP A 236 -11.26 5.15 -8.15
N ILE A 237 -10.52 4.42 -9.00
CA ILE A 237 -9.06 4.33 -8.97
C ILE A 237 -8.54 4.51 -10.40
N GLU A 238 -7.67 5.49 -10.57
CA GLU A 238 -6.86 5.64 -11.78
C GLU A 238 -5.61 4.78 -11.63
N PHE A 239 -5.29 3.95 -12.62
CA PHE A 239 -4.12 3.07 -12.56
C PHE A 239 -3.45 2.91 -13.93
N VAL A 240 -2.13 2.78 -13.90
CA VAL A 240 -1.27 2.63 -15.09
C VAL A 240 -0.16 1.62 -14.81
N ASN A 241 0.43 1.08 -15.88
CA ASN A 241 1.53 0.13 -15.86
C ASN A 241 1.24 -1.15 -15.05
N PHE A 242 0.07 -1.76 -15.25
CA PHE A 242 -0.26 -3.07 -14.71
C PHE A 242 -0.37 -4.13 -15.82
N GLU A 243 0.01 -5.37 -15.49
CA GLU A 243 -0.21 -6.56 -16.33
C GLU A 243 -1.47 -7.33 -15.91
N ASN A 244 -1.87 -7.22 -14.64
CA ASN A 244 -2.94 -8.03 -14.07
C ASN A 244 -3.95 -7.19 -13.27
N VAL A 245 -5.23 -7.42 -13.52
CA VAL A 245 -6.36 -6.89 -12.75
C VAL A 245 -7.14 -8.07 -12.16
N SER A 246 -7.33 -8.04 -10.86
CA SER A 246 -8.13 -8.99 -10.11
C SER A 246 -9.35 -8.30 -9.52
N LEU A 247 -10.54 -8.80 -9.84
CA LEU A 247 -11.80 -8.23 -9.40
C LEU A 247 -12.41 -9.10 -8.31
N ALA A 248 -12.68 -8.49 -7.15
CA ALA A 248 -13.44 -9.15 -6.12
C ALA A 248 -14.88 -9.42 -6.58
N SER A 249 -15.52 -10.44 -5.99
CA SER A 249 -16.92 -10.78 -6.23
C SER A 249 -17.84 -9.56 -6.19
N GLY A 250 -18.65 -9.37 -7.24
CA GLY A 250 -19.62 -8.27 -7.33
C GLY A 250 -19.01 -6.90 -7.63
N SER A 251 -17.71 -6.83 -7.95
CA SER A 251 -17.06 -5.61 -8.41
C SER A 251 -17.39 -5.33 -9.88
N SER A 252 -17.47 -4.06 -10.25
CA SER A 252 -17.64 -3.61 -11.62
C SER A 252 -16.33 -3.00 -12.13
N PHE A 253 -15.96 -3.32 -13.37
CA PHE A 253 -14.76 -2.81 -14.00
C PHE A 253 -15.13 -1.98 -15.22
N THR A 254 -14.80 -0.70 -15.17
CA THR A 254 -15.02 0.24 -16.28
C THR A 254 -13.70 0.47 -17.00
N LEU A 255 -13.68 0.14 -18.29
CA LEU A 255 -12.58 0.39 -19.21
C LEU A 255 -12.83 1.65 -20.05
N ASN A 256 -11.75 2.20 -20.59
CA ASN A 256 -11.73 3.19 -21.66
C ASN A 256 -10.40 3.09 -22.41
N GLU A 257 -10.26 3.84 -23.49
CA GLU A 257 -9.05 3.87 -24.30
C GLU A 257 -7.80 4.23 -23.47
N GLU A 258 -7.91 5.20 -22.56
CA GLU A 258 -6.78 5.64 -21.73
C GLU A 258 -6.26 4.53 -20.80
N VAL A 259 -7.16 3.78 -20.15
CA VAL A 259 -6.80 2.63 -19.32
C VAL A 259 -6.12 1.54 -20.18
N LEU A 260 -6.60 1.30 -21.40
CA LEU A 260 -6.01 0.31 -22.30
C LEU A 260 -4.65 0.74 -22.84
N GLN A 261 -4.45 2.03 -23.12
CA GLN A 261 -3.19 2.60 -23.59
C GLN A 261 -2.09 2.59 -22.52
N ASN A 262 -2.46 2.84 -21.27
CA ASN A 262 -1.52 3.04 -20.17
C ASN A 262 -1.18 1.76 -19.40
N ASN A 263 -1.70 0.60 -19.79
CA ASN A 263 -1.42 -0.69 -19.16
C ASN A 263 -0.85 -1.67 -20.19
N ALA A 264 -0.43 -2.86 -19.74
CA ALA A 264 0.21 -3.83 -20.61
C ALA A 264 -0.67 -4.22 -21.81
N ASP A 265 -0.05 -4.37 -22.99
CA ASP A 265 -0.72 -5.02 -24.12
C ASP A 265 -0.99 -6.50 -23.75
N GLY A 266 -2.26 -6.88 -23.73
CA GLY A 266 -2.68 -8.16 -23.16
C GLY A 266 -3.01 -8.11 -21.67
N LEU A 267 -3.35 -6.93 -21.12
CA LEU A 267 -3.84 -6.75 -19.74
C LEU A 267 -4.79 -7.87 -19.35
N LYS A 268 -4.43 -8.61 -18.31
CA LYS A 268 -5.16 -9.78 -17.88
C LYS A 268 -6.19 -9.40 -16.82
N ILE A 269 -7.46 -9.70 -17.07
CA ILE A 269 -8.55 -9.41 -16.14
C ILE A 269 -9.16 -10.72 -15.64
N SER A 270 -9.20 -10.90 -14.33
CA SER A 270 -9.71 -12.12 -13.69
C SER A 270 -10.54 -11.84 -12.45
N THR A 271 -11.29 -12.84 -11.99
CA THR A 271 -12.09 -12.81 -10.78
C THR A 271 -12.08 -14.17 -10.09
N TYR A 272 -12.19 -14.18 -8.76
CA TYR A 272 -11.99 -15.42 -8.02
C TYR A 272 -13.11 -16.44 -8.20
N GLN A 273 -14.40 -16.05 -8.24
CA GLN A 273 -15.52 -17.03 -8.20
C GLN A 273 -16.85 -16.59 -8.82
N ASP A 274 -16.96 -15.37 -9.37
CA ASP A 274 -18.27 -14.80 -9.75
C ASP A 274 -18.31 -14.25 -11.17
N SER A 275 -19.50 -13.82 -11.59
CA SER A 275 -19.67 -13.08 -12.84
C SER A 275 -18.87 -11.79 -12.79
N MET A 276 -18.16 -11.51 -13.88
CA MET A 276 -17.51 -10.23 -14.09
C MET A 276 -18.48 -9.27 -14.78
N ASP A 277 -18.44 -7.99 -14.40
CA ASP A 277 -19.16 -6.92 -15.09
C ASP A 277 -18.14 -5.92 -15.64
N ILE A 278 -17.68 -6.17 -16.87
CA ILE A 278 -16.84 -5.23 -17.61
C ILE A 278 -17.72 -4.34 -18.48
N SER A 279 -17.56 -3.03 -18.32
CA SER A 279 -18.19 -2.01 -19.16
C SER A 279 -17.15 -1.07 -19.77
N PHE A 280 -17.52 -0.38 -20.84
CA PHE A 280 -16.70 0.66 -21.47
C PHE A 280 -17.38 2.02 -21.27
N SER A 281 -16.60 3.02 -20.86
CA SER A 281 -17.12 4.38 -20.59
C SER A 281 -17.07 5.31 -21.81
N ASP A 282 -16.34 4.91 -22.85
CA ASP A 282 -16.22 5.59 -24.13
C ASP A 282 -16.81 4.76 -25.29
N ASP A 283 -17.00 5.43 -26.43
CA ASP A 283 -17.44 4.78 -27.65
C ASP A 283 -16.23 4.08 -28.32
N TYR A 284 -16.41 2.84 -28.75
CA TYR A 284 -15.43 2.07 -29.51
C TYR A 284 -16.00 1.65 -30.87
N ASP A 285 -15.13 1.41 -31.85
CA ASP A 285 -15.52 1.04 -33.21
C ASP A 285 -15.98 -0.42 -33.28
N SER A 286 -15.26 -1.32 -32.62
CA SER A 286 -15.61 -2.74 -32.57
C SER A 286 -15.02 -3.47 -31.38
N ILE A 287 -15.65 -4.58 -31.00
CA ILE A 287 -15.14 -5.50 -29.99
C ILE A 287 -15.31 -6.93 -30.47
N THR A 288 -14.28 -7.75 -30.26
CA THR A 288 -14.33 -9.19 -30.58
C THR A 288 -13.72 -10.00 -29.43
N ALA A 289 -14.30 -11.16 -29.15
CA ALA A 289 -13.80 -12.10 -28.15
C ALA A 289 -13.60 -13.48 -28.77
N LYS A 290 -12.49 -14.15 -28.45
CA LYS A 290 -12.18 -15.51 -28.91
C LYS A 290 -11.76 -16.39 -27.73
N GLN A 291 -12.32 -17.58 -27.66
CA GLN A 291 -11.93 -18.58 -26.67
C GLN A 291 -10.46 -18.96 -26.84
N GLN A 292 -9.69 -18.92 -25.75
CA GLN A 292 -8.35 -19.47 -25.70
C GLN A 292 -8.39 -20.99 -25.46
N TYR A 293 -7.46 -21.69 -26.11
CA TYR A 293 -7.28 -23.13 -25.99
C TYR A 293 -5.82 -23.44 -25.67
N ASP A 294 -5.58 -24.45 -24.84
CA ASP A 294 -4.25 -24.93 -24.51
C ASP A 294 -3.64 -25.77 -25.66
N GLU A 295 -2.44 -26.33 -25.45
CA GLU A 295 -1.76 -27.17 -26.45
C GLU A 295 -2.50 -28.48 -26.78
N ASN A 296 -3.43 -28.91 -25.94
CA ASN A 296 -4.26 -30.10 -26.13
C ASN A 296 -5.58 -29.77 -26.84
N GLY A 297 -5.88 -28.49 -27.04
CA GLY A 297 -7.14 -28.01 -27.59
C GLY A 297 -8.26 -27.93 -26.55
N ASP A 298 -7.92 -27.98 -25.26
CA ASP A 298 -8.87 -27.79 -24.17
C ASP A 298 -9.00 -26.30 -23.85
N GLU A 299 -10.20 -25.85 -23.47
CA GLU A 299 -10.47 -24.44 -23.13
C GLU A 299 -9.68 -24.04 -21.88
N THR A 300 -8.98 -22.90 -21.94
CA THR A 300 -8.20 -22.38 -20.79
C THR A 300 -9.07 -21.69 -19.75
N GLY A 301 -10.33 -21.40 -20.08
CA GLY A 301 -11.21 -20.54 -19.29
C GLY A 301 -10.95 -19.04 -19.46
N TYR A 302 -10.20 -18.64 -20.49
CA TYR A 302 -9.93 -17.24 -20.83
C TYR A 302 -10.33 -16.91 -22.28
N LEU A 303 -10.59 -15.64 -22.54
CA LEU A 303 -10.92 -15.05 -23.83
C LEU A 303 -9.82 -14.07 -24.24
N ASP A 304 -9.39 -14.14 -25.50
CA ASP A 304 -8.67 -13.05 -26.16
C ASP A 304 -9.70 -12.03 -26.62
N VAL A 305 -9.70 -10.85 -25.99
CA VAL A 305 -10.58 -9.75 -26.36
C VAL A 305 -9.78 -8.67 -27.09
N THR A 306 -10.27 -8.23 -28.24
CA THR A 306 -9.72 -7.10 -28.99
C THR A 306 -10.77 -6.00 -29.07
N VAL A 307 -10.39 -4.80 -28.62
CA VAL A 307 -11.20 -3.58 -28.68
C VAL A 307 -10.53 -2.63 -29.66
N SER A 308 -11.27 -2.18 -30.66
CA SER A 308 -10.80 -1.23 -31.66
C SER A 308 -11.33 0.17 -31.38
N TYR A 309 -10.44 1.14 -31.33
CA TYR A 309 -10.72 2.56 -31.37
C TYR A 309 -10.22 3.14 -32.71
N ASP A 310 -10.54 4.42 -32.97
CA ASP A 310 -10.35 5.11 -34.26
C ASP A 310 -9.03 4.73 -35.00
N ASP A 311 -7.90 4.68 -34.29
CA ASP A 311 -6.57 4.45 -34.87
C ASP A 311 -5.76 3.30 -34.24
N ALA A 312 -6.32 2.55 -33.29
CA ALA A 312 -5.61 1.50 -32.56
C ALA A 312 -6.50 0.31 -32.15
N ASP A 313 -5.87 -0.87 -32.09
CA ASP A 313 -6.45 -2.08 -31.51
C ASP A 313 -5.74 -2.37 -30.18
N TYR A 314 -6.51 -2.63 -29.12
CA TYR A 314 -6.00 -3.02 -27.81
C TYR A 314 -6.39 -4.47 -27.51
N HIS A 315 -5.45 -5.22 -26.92
CA HIS A 315 -5.64 -6.62 -26.58
C HIS A 315 -5.78 -6.82 -25.07
N LEU A 316 -6.74 -7.65 -24.67
CA LEU A 316 -7.01 -8.05 -23.29
C LEU A 316 -7.08 -9.57 -23.19
N VAL A 317 -6.71 -10.10 -22.03
CA VAL A 317 -6.94 -11.51 -21.69
C VAL A 317 -7.95 -11.56 -20.54
N VAL A 318 -9.20 -11.93 -20.83
CA VAL A 318 -10.28 -11.87 -19.84
C VAL A 318 -10.73 -13.26 -19.45
N GLN A 319 -10.89 -13.53 -18.16
CA GLN A 319 -11.49 -14.78 -17.71
C GLN A 319 -12.92 -14.93 -18.23
N ASP A 320 -13.23 -16.08 -18.84
CA ASP A 320 -14.57 -16.37 -19.33
C ASP A 320 -15.52 -16.64 -18.16
N THR A 321 -16.40 -15.67 -17.91
CA THR A 321 -17.48 -15.76 -16.91
C THR A 321 -18.87 -15.81 -17.56
N GLY A 322 -18.93 -15.98 -18.89
CA GLY A 322 -20.16 -15.99 -19.67
C GLY A 322 -20.72 -14.60 -20.00
N GLN A 323 -19.94 -13.52 -19.81
CA GLN A 323 -20.30 -12.18 -20.28
C GLN A 323 -20.42 -12.17 -21.81
N GLU A 324 -21.45 -11.50 -22.34
CA GLU A 324 -21.59 -11.30 -23.79
C GLU A 324 -20.71 -10.14 -24.27
N TRP A 325 -19.90 -10.38 -25.31
CA TRP A 325 -18.92 -9.43 -25.86
C TRP A 325 -19.32 -8.91 -27.25
N ASN A 326 -20.61 -8.68 -27.50
CA ASN A 326 -21.12 -8.29 -28.81
C ASN A 326 -21.77 -6.90 -28.78
N LEU A 327 -21.61 -6.15 -29.88
CA LEU A 327 -22.35 -4.92 -30.21
C LEU A 327 -23.85 -5.17 -30.45
#